data_AF-A0A0R2SCP4-F1
#
_entry.id   AF-A0A0R2SCP4-F1
#
_cell.length_a   1.000
_cell.length_b   1.000
_cell.length_c   1.000
_cell.angle_alpha   90.00
_cell.angle_beta   90.00
_cell.angle_gamma   90.00
#
_symmetry.space_group_name_H-M   'P 1'
#
loop_
_entity.id
_entity.type
_entity.pdbx_description
1 polymer ?
#
loop_
_entity_poly.entity_id
_entity_poly.type
_entity_poly.pdbx_seq_one_letter_code
_entity_poly.pdbx_strand_id
1 'polypeptide(L)'
;MQLFKRETNDNKPLAHIPPFNAKISFSYLLKQHTFDFYTHYNGWKLAENYDQAGVDNLVEATSDGNPSWYTLNLAYTNKIDNTISFAFAVKNILDAHYKTFASGLSASGRNFVIALHTTF
;
A
#
# COMPACT_ATOMS: atom_id res chain seq x y z
N MET A 1 7.33 -10.00 -13.19
CA MET A 1 8.17 -10.98 -12.48
C MET A 1 7.72 -11.05 -11.04
N GLN A 2 7.23 -12.21 -10.58
CA GLN A 2 6.78 -12.42 -9.20
C GLN A 2 7.94 -13.02 -8.38
N LEU A 3 8.33 -12.36 -7.29
CA LEU A 3 9.51 -12.74 -6.50
C LEU A 3 9.25 -13.91 -5.55
N PHE A 4 7.99 -14.13 -5.16
CA PHE A 4 7.60 -15.19 -4.24
C PHE A 4 6.57 -16.10 -4.91
N LYS A 5 6.93 -17.38 -5.08
CA LYS A 5 6.05 -18.45 -5.57
C LYS A 5 6.24 -19.67 -4.67
N ARG A 6 5.14 -20.29 -4.25
CA ARG A 6 5.14 -21.65 -3.70
C ARG A 6 4.04 -22.45 -4.35
N GLU A 7 4.25 -23.74 -4.38
CA GLU A 7 3.36 -24.70 -5.00
C GLU A 7 2.97 -25.76 -3.99
N THR A 8 1.81 -26.39 -4.20
CA THR A 8 1.40 -27.59 -3.47
C THR A 8 2.21 -28.80 -3.93
N ASN A 9 2.04 -29.96 -3.28
CA ASN A 9 2.64 -31.22 -3.74
C ASN A 9 2.21 -31.62 -5.16
N ASP A 10 1.08 -31.09 -5.63
CA ASP A 10 0.56 -31.31 -6.99
C ASP A 10 1.02 -30.23 -8.00
N ASN A 11 2.07 -29.46 -7.67
CA ASN A 11 2.62 -28.36 -8.48
C ASN A 11 1.59 -27.26 -8.83
N LYS A 12 0.62 -27.02 -7.95
CA LYS A 12 -0.38 -25.94 -8.12
C LYS A 12 0.00 -24.71 -7.31
N PRO A 13 -0.28 -23.48 -7.78
CA PRO A 13 -0.01 -22.28 -6.98
C PRO A 13 -0.74 -22.31 -5.64
N LEU A 14 -0.02 -21.96 -4.57
CA LEU A 14 -0.59 -21.86 -3.24
C LEU A 14 -1.30 -20.51 -3.05
N ALA A 15 -2.47 -20.54 -2.42
CA ALA A 15 -3.23 -19.36 -2.04
C ALA A 15 -2.46 -18.48 -1.02
N HIS A 16 -2.91 -17.23 -0.87
CA HIS A 16 -2.41 -16.26 0.11
C HIS A 16 -0.95 -15.88 -0.04
N ILE A 17 -0.36 -16.10 -1.23
CA ILE A 17 0.98 -15.59 -1.55
C ILE A 17 0.83 -14.25 -2.26
N PRO A 18 1.08 -13.12 -1.57
CA PRO A 18 0.95 -11.81 -2.19
C PRO A 18 2.03 -11.59 -3.25
N PRO A 19 1.79 -10.70 -4.22
CA PRO A 19 2.85 -10.19 -5.06
C PRO A 19 3.89 -9.46 -4.20
N PHE A 20 5.06 -9.23 -4.78
CA PHE A 20 6.08 -8.40 -4.16
C PHE A 20 5.48 -7.04 -3.78
N ASN A 21 5.68 -6.63 -2.54
CA ASN A 21 5.23 -5.35 -2.04
C ASN A 21 6.39 -4.68 -1.31
N ALA A 22 6.43 -3.35 -1.40
CA ALA A 22 7.50 -2.57 -0.81
C ALA A 22 6.97 -1.23 -0.32
N LYS A 23 7.63 -0.68 0.70
CA LYS A 23 7.48 0.70 1.13
C LYS A 23 8.85 1.36 1.11
N ILE A 24 8.97 2.46 0.40
CA ILE A 24 10.19 3.30 0.41
C ILE A 24 9.78 4.63 1.03
N SER A 25 10.56 5.10 2.01
CA SER A 25 10.24 6.32 2.76
C SER A 25 11.49 7.19 2.88
N PHE A 26 11.30 8.50 2.73
CA PHE A 26 12.28 9.53 2.98
C PHE A 26 11.71 10.50 4.01
N SER A 27 12.45 10.67 5.11
CA SER A 27 12.05 11.51 6.24
C SER A 27 13.09 12.61 6.43
N TYR A 28 12.62 13.85 6.50
CA TYR A 28 13.45 15.03 6.73
C TYR A 28 13.00 15.77 7.97
N LEU A 29 13.91 15.91 8.94
CA LEU A 29 13.68 16.64 10.18
C LEU A 29 14.36 18.01 10.11
N LEU A 30 13.58 19.08 10.25
CA LEU A 30 14.04 20.46 10.34
C LEU A 30 13.47 21.11 11.61
N LYS A 31 14.28 21.19 12.65
CA LYS A 31 13.87 21.69 13.98
C LYS A 31 12.64 20.93 14.50
N GLN A 32 11.48 21.59 14.54
CA GLN A 32 10.21 21.05 15.04
C GLN A 32 9.34 20.48 13.91
N HIS A 33 9.81 20.52 12.66
CA HIS A 33 9.09 20.11 11.47
C HIS A 33 9.64 18.78 10.96
N THR A 34 8.76 17.80 10.78
CA THR A 34 9.07 16.53 10.12
C THR A 34 8.30 16.46 8.81
N PHE A 35 9.00 16.15 7.73
CA PHE A 35 8.42 15.90 6.41
C PHE A 35 8.72 14.46 6.02
N ASP A 36 7.67 13.69 5.73
CA ASP A 36 7.76 12.29 5.34
C ASP A 36 7.17 12.11 3.95
N PHE A 37 8.01 11.78 2.97
CA PHE A 37 7.57 11.36 1.65
C PHE A 37 7.73 9.85 1.53
N TYR A 38 6.68 9.14 1.14
CA TYR A 38 6.75 7.68 1.01
C TYR A 38 5.90 7.14 -0.13
N THR A 39 6.36 6.03 -0.69
CA THR A 39 5.65 5.26 -1.70
C THR A 39 5.34 3.86 -1.17
N HIS A 40 4.12 3.41 -1.43
CA HIS A 40 3.78 2.00 -1.38
C HIS A 40 3.78 1.47 -2.80
N TYR A 41 4.44 0.34 -3.02
CA TYR A 41 4.44 -0.37 -4.29
C TYR A 41 3.90 -1.78 -4.10
N ASN A 42 3.13 -2.23 -5.07
CA ASN A 42 2.71 -3.61 -5.22
C ASN A 42 3.01 -4.05 -6.65
N GLY A 43 3.72 -5.16 -6.78
CA GLY A 43 4.07 -5.75 -8.06
C GLY A 43 2.89 -6.48 -8.69
N TRP A 44 3.09 -6.89 -9.93
CA TRP A 44 2.10 -7.67 -10.67
C TRP A 44 1.88 -9.04 -10.01
N LYS A 45 0.62 -9.44 -9.86
CA LYS A 45 0.22 -10.82 -9.54
C LYS A 45 -0.44 -11.40 -10.79
N LEU A 46 0.27 -12.28 -11.50
CA LEU A 46 -0.20 -12.85 -12.76
C LEU A 46 -1.27 -13.91 -12.50
N ALA A 47 -2.27 -14.01 -13.39
CA ALA A 47 -3.38 -14.97 -13.28
C ALA A 47 -2.91 -16.43 -13.09
N GLU A 48 -1.84 -16.84 -13.78
CA GLU A 48 -1.23 -18.18 -13.66
C GLU A 48 -0.70 -18.52 -12.27
N ASN A 49 -0.47 -17.51 -11.42
CA ASN A 49 0.09 -17.67 -10.08
C ASN A 49 -0.98 -17.56 -8.97
N TYR A 50 -2.27 -17.60 -9.32
CA TYR A 50 -3.39 -17.70 -8.38
C TYR A 50 -3.72 -19.15 -8.07
N ASP A 51 -4.26 -19.36 -6.88
CA ASP A 51 -4.78 -20.65 -6.49
C ASP A 51 -6.00 -21.04 -7.32
N GLN A 52 -6.19 -22.35 -7.49
CA GLN A 52 -7.35 -22.87 -8.23
C GLN A 52 -8.65 -22.87 -7.40
N ALA A 53 -8.55 -22.74 -6.08
CA ALA A 53 -9.72 -22.74 -5.19
C ALA A 53 -10.43 -21.37 -5.16
N GLY A 54 -9.88 -20.34 -5.81
CA GLY A 54 -10.45 -19.00 -5.91
C GLY A 54 -10.29 -18.17 -4.64
N VAL A 55 -9.47 -18.61 -3.68
CA VAL A 55 -9.33 -17.98 -2.37
C VAL A 55 -8.72 -16.57 -2.49
N ASP A 56 -7.82 -16.37 -3.46
CA ASP A 56 -7.17 -15.08 -3.71
C ASP A 56 -8.00 -14.11 -4.58
N ASN A 57 -9.28 -14.41 -4.83
CA ASN A 57 -10.21 -13.56 -5.58
C ASN A 57 -9.75 -13.22 -7.02
N LEU A 58 -9.27 -14.21 -7.79
CA LEU A 58 -8.87 -14.00 -9.20
C LEU A 58 -10.01 -13.40 -10.04
N VAL A 59 -11.26 -13.72 -9.74
CA VAL A 59 -12.45 -13.19 -10.42
C VAL A 59 -12.58 -11.67 -10.30
N GLU A 60 -11.96 -11.06 -9.29
CA GLU A 60 -11.94 -9.61 -9.05
C GLU A 60 -10.77 -8.91 -9.74
N ALA A 61 -9.92 -9.66 -10.44
CA ALA A 61 -8.75 -9.19 -11.16
C ALA A 61 -9.03 -9.01 -12.66
N THR A 62 -8.05 -8.54 -13.41
CA THR A 62 -8.12 -8.51 -14.88
C THR A 62 -7.90 -9.91 -15.45
N SER A 63 -8.09 -10.09 -16.76
CA SER A 63 -7.74 -11.36 -17.44
C SER A 63 -6.30 -11.82 -17.17
N ASP A 64 -5.39 -10.86 -16.95
CA ASP A 64 -3.96 -11.12 -16.74
C ASP A 64 -3.59 -11.13 -15.24
N GLY A 65 -4.56 -11.03 -14.34
CA GLY A 65 -4.40 -10.95 -12.89
C GLY A 65 -4.45 -9.50 -12.36
N ASN A 66 -3.83 -9.24 -11.19
CA ASN A 66 -3.79 -7.89 -10.62
C ASN A 66 -2.56 -7.13 -11.12
N PRO A 67 -2.74 -5.98 -11.80
CA PRO A 67 -1.63 -5.15 -12.26
C PRO A 67 -0.88 -4.54 -11.08
N SER A 68 0.38 -4.21 -11.31
CA SER A 68 1.18 -3.47 -10.33
C SER A 68 0.62 -2.06 -10.12
N TRP A 69 0.77 -1.55 -8.90
CA TRP A 69 0.38 -0.19 -8.56
C TRP A 69 1.38 0.43 -7.59
N TYR A 70 1.37 1.76 -7.53
CA TYR A 70 2.03 2.49 -6.47
C TYR A 70 1.24 3.73 -6.07
N THR A 71 1.49 4.22 -4.86
CA THR A 71 0.95 5.48 -4.38
C THR A 71 2.08 6.41 -3.98
N LEU A 72 1.93 7.71 -4.25
CA LEU A 72 2.80 8.74 -3.68
C LEU A 72 2.07 9.38 -2.51
N ASN A 73 2.76 9.53 -1.38
CA ASN A 73 2.17 10.02 -0.15
C ASN A 73 3.12 11.01 0.51
N LEU A 74 2.55 12.02 1.15
CA LEU A 74 3.28 13.04 1.88
C LEU A 74 2.61 13.23 3.24
N ALA A 75 3.41 13.24 4.29
CA ALA A 75 2.99 13.62 5.63
C ALA A 75 3.90 14.73 6.17
N TYR A 76 3.31 15.59 6.97
CA TYR A 76 3.95 16.70 7.66
C TYR A 76 3.51 16.67 9.11
N THR A 77 4.48 16.78 10.01
CA THR A 77 4.22 16.90 11.45
C THR A 77 4.98 18.11 11.98
N ASN A 78 4.35 18.87 12.85
CA ASN A 78 4.98 19.98 13.57
C ASN A 78 4.73 19.88 15.07
N LYS A 79 5.80 19.89 15.85
CA LYS A 79 5.72 20.07 17.30
C LYS A 79 5.61 21.56 17.58
N ILE A 80 4.40 22.04 17.86
CA ILE A 80 4.13 23.46 18.10
C ILE A 80 4.82 23.88 19.41
N ASP A 81 4.68 23.04 20.44
CA ASP A 81 5.39 23.16 21.71
C ASP A 81 5.58 21.77 22.36
N ASN A 82 5.86 21.73 23.67
CA ASN A 82 6.09 20.48 24.40
C ASN A 82 4.80 19.68 24.67
N THR A 83 3.63 20.28 24.53
CA THR A 83 2.34 19.66 24.84
C THR A 83 1.45 19.51 23.62
N ILE A 84 1.70 20.23 22.52
CA ILE A 84 0.86 20.28 21.32
C ILE A 84 1.68 19.91 20.08
N SER A 85 1.12 19.02 19.25
CA SER A 85 1.61 18.75 17.91
C SER A 85 0.50 18.72 16.88
N PHE A 86 0.82 19.21 15.68
CA PHE A 86 -0.05 19.21 14.51
C PHE A 86 0.48 18.21 13.48
N ALA A 87 -0.42 17.49 12.81
CA ALA A 87 -0.09 16.63 11.69
C ALA A 87 -1.06 16.83 10.52
N PHE A 88 -0.50 16.79 9.32
CA PHE A 88 -1.23 16.80 8.06
C PHE A 88 -0.64 15.73 7.14
N ALA A 89 -1.49 15.03 6.39
CA ALA A 89 -1.02 14.13 5.35
C ALA A 89 -1.96 14.13 4.14
N VAL A 90 -1.38 13.92 2.96
CA VAL A 90 -2.08 13.54 1.74
C VAL A 90 -1.60 12.16 1.33
N LYS A 91 -2.53 11.23 1.21
CA LYS A 91 -2.29 9.86 0.77
C LYS A 91 -2.82 9.68 -0.64
N ASN A 92 -2.14 8.85 -1.43
CA ASN A 92 -2.45 8.57 -2.83
C ASN A 92 -2.62 9.87 -3.65
N ILE A 93 -1.57 10.71 -3.68
CA ILE A 93 -1.56 12.02 -4.35
C ILE A 93 -2.00 11.93 -5.82
N LEU A 94 -1.58 10.86 -6.50
CA LEU A 94 -1.87 10.59 -7.92
C LEU A 94 -3.30 10.10 -8.16
N ASP A 95 -4.08 9.87 -7.11
CA ASP A 95 -5.44 9.33 -7.20
C ASP A 95 -5.50 8.00 -7.95
N ALA A 96 -4.49 7.15 -7.73
CA ALA A 96 -4.39 5.85 -8.37
C ALA A 96 -5.56 4.97 -7.92
N HIS A 97 -6.30 4.41 -8.87
CA HIS A 97 -7.29 3.38 -8.59
C HIS A 97 -6.60 2.01 -8.56
N TYR A 98 -6.70 1.31 -7.44
CA TYR A 98 -6.10 -0.01 -7.28
C TYR A 98 -6.91 -0.87 -6.31
N LYS A 99 -6.72 -2.18 -6.39
CA LYS A 99 -7.21 -3.15 -5.40
C LYS A 99 -6.00 -3.76 -4.70
N THR A 100 -6.08 -3.89 -3.38
CA THR A 100 -5.08 -4.67 -2.64
C THR A 100 -5.27 -6.16 -2.96
N PHE A 101 -4.16 -6.91 -2.99
CA PHE A 101 -4.20 -8.34 -3.28
C PHE A 101 -5.19 -9.08 -2.38
N ALA A 102 -5.94 -10.02 -2.96
CA ALA A 102 -6.95 -10.86 -2.33
C ALA A 102 -8.13 -10.13 -1.65
N SER A 103 -8.20 -8.79 -1.65
CA SER A 103 -9.32 -8.08 -0.99
C SER A 103 -10.58 -8.02 -1.85
N GLY A 104 -10.44 -7.99 -3.17
CA GLY A 104 -11.54 -7.72 -4.11
C GLY A 104 -12.08 -6.28 -4.05
N LEU A 105 -11.64 -5.47 -3.09
CA LEU A 105 -12.15 -4.13 -2.82
C LEU A 105 -11.22 -3.07 -3.37
N SER A 106 -11.80 -2.04 -3.99
CA SER A 106 -11.07 -0.85 -4.40
C SER A 106 -10.54 -0.12 -3.16
N ALA A 107 -9.24 0.19 -3.19
CA ALA A 107 -8.61 0.99 -2.15
C ALA A 107 -9.06 2.45 -2.24
N SER A 108 -8.81 3.20 -1.15
CA SER A 108 -9.11 4.62 -1.12
C SER A 108 -8.30 5.38 -2.18
N GLY A 109 -8.98 6.27 -2.91
CA GLY A 109 -8.34 7.26 -3.77
C GLY A 109 -7.55 8.30 -2.99
N ARG A 110 -7.36 9.48 -3.57
CA ARG A 110 -6.70 10.59 -2.88
C ARG A 110 -7.46 10.99 -1.62
N ASN A 111 -6.78 10.98 -0.47
CA ASN A 111 -7.38 11.36 0.81
C ASN A 111 -6.44 12.23 1.66
N PHE A 112 -7.04 13.03 2.54
CA PHE A 112 -6.36 13.99 3.40
C PHE A 112 -6.61 13.64 4.86
N VAL A 113 -5.56 13.72 5.67
CA VAL A 113 -5.60 13.48 7.11
C VAL A 113 -5.12 14.74 7.81
N ILE A 114 -5.89 15.23 8.78
CA ILE A 114 -5.51 16.34 9.66
C ILE A 114 -5.66 15.84 11.08
N ALA A 115 -4.67 16.10 11.93
CA ALA A 115 -4.72 15.76 13.34
C ALA A 115 -4.08 16.85 14.19
N LEU A 116 -4.63 17.06 15.38
CA LEU A 116 -4.04 17.83 16.45
C LEU A 116 -3.93 16.89 17.65
N HIS A 117 -2.75 16.82 18.24
CA HIS A 117 -2.45 15.96 19.38
C HIS A 117 -2.00 16.82 20.55
N THR A 118 -2.47 16.49 21.75
CA THR A 118 -2.14 17.20 22.99
C THR A 118 -1.82 16.22 24.10
N THR A 119 -0.80 16.53 24.92
CA THR A 119 -0.43 15.76 26.12
C THR A 119 -0.53 16.66 27.36
N PHE A 120 -1.19 16.16 28.41
CA PHE A 120 -1.44 16.86 29.68
C PHE A 120 -0.77 16.13 30.85
#